data_AF-A0A6D1ACL9-F1
#
_entry.id   AF-A0A6D1ACL9-F1
#
_cell.length_a   1.000
_cell.length_b   1.000
_cell.length_c   1.000
_cell.angle_alpha   90.00
_cell.angle_beta   90.00
_cell.angle_gamma   90.00
#
_symmetry.space_group_name_H-M   'P 1'
#
loop_
_entity.id
_entity.type
_entity.pdbx_description
1 polymer ?
#
loop_
_entity_poly.entity_id
_entity_poly.type
_entity_poly.pdbx_seq_one_letter_code
_entity_poly.pdbx_strand_id
1 'polypeptide(L)'
;VGLFQCLSLWPGFSRSGSTISGGVILGLNHRAAADFTFIMAMPIMMGASFLSLVKHWDSLSSDLMPFFIVGFICAFVVALFVVRFFLR
;
A
#
# COMPACT_ATOMS: atom_id res chain seq x y z
N VAL A 1 6.81 5.46 14.05
CA VAL A 1 5.98 4.98 12.93
C VAL A 1 6.55 3.74 12.26
N GLY A 2 7.81 3.74 11.79
CA GLY A 2 8.41 2.55 11.16
C GLY A 2 8.37 1.27 12.03
N LEU A 3 8.62 1.39 13.34
CA LEU A 3 8.46 0.25 14.26
C LEU A 3 7.02 -0.27 14.34
N PHE A 4 6.02 0.63 14.30
CA PHE A 4 4.61 0.23 14.23
C PHE A 4 4.26 -0.41 12.88
N GLN A 5 4.99 -0.07 11.82
CA GLN A 5 4.82 -0.72 10.52
C GLN A 5 5.19 -2.20 10.56
N CYS A 6 6.10 -2.63 11.43
CA CYS A 6 6.41 -4.06 11.58
C CYS A 6 5.17 -4.90 11.94
N LEU A 7 4.15 -4.30 12.58
CA LEU A 7 2.86 -4.98 12.83
C LEU A 7 2.13 -5.35 11.54
N SER A 8 2.36 -4.62 10.45
CA SER A 8 1.76 -4.92 9.14
C SER A 8 2.34 -6.16 8.45
N LEU A 9 3.38 -6.76 9.02
CA LEU A 9 3.89 -8.04 8.54
C LEU A 9 2.98 -9.20 8.93
N TRP A 10 2.09 -9.03 9.91
CA TRP A 10 1.02 -9.99 10.18
C TRP A 10 -0.04 -9.89 9.07
N PRO A 11 -0.25 -10.95 8.26
CA PRO A 11 -1.27 -10.95 7.22
C PRO A 11 -2.66 -10.61 7.77
N GLY A 12 -3.34 -9.66 7.14
CA GLY A 12 -4.62 -9.12 7.59
C GLY A 12 -4.49 -7.87 8.48
N PHE A 13 -3.31 -7.60 9.04
CA PHE A 13 -3.05 -6.33 9.72
C PHE A 13 -2.84 -5.23 8.70
N SER A 14 -3.67 -4.18 8.75
CA SER A 14 -3.59 -3.07 7.82
C SER A 14 -2.32 -2.25 8.04
N ARG A 15 -1.46 -2.17 7.03
CA ARG A 15 -0.28 -1.29 7.05
C ARG A 15 -0.65 0.17 7.27
N SER A 16 -1.66 0.70 6.57
CA SER A 16 -2.08 2.09 6.79
C SER A 16 -2.62 2.27 8.20
N GLY A 17 -3.37 1.30 8.73
CA GLY A 17 -3.84 1.32 10.11
C GLY A 17 -2.69 1.32 11.13
N SER A 18 -1.67 0.47 10.94
CA SER A 18 -0.53 0.38 11.88
C SER A 18 0.29 1.67 11.92
N THR A 19 0.54 2.25 10.75
CA THR A 19 1.37 3.46 10.60
C THR A 19 0.63 4.74 10.97
N ILE A 20 -0.65 4.88 10.61
CA ILE A 20 -1.47 6.01 11.04
C ILE A 20 -1.68 5.98 12.56
N SER A 21 -2.09 4.84 13.13
CA SER A 21 -2.27 4.70 14.58
C SER A 21 -0.96 4.93 15.33
N GLY A 22 0.14 4.35 14.84
CA GLY A 22 1.48 4.59 15.40
C GLY A 22 1.93 6.05 15.28
N GLY A 23 1.55 6.76 14.21
CA GLY A 23 1.81 8.19 14.04
C GLY A 23 1.05 9.05 15.04
N VAL A 24 -0.24 8.75 15.23
CA VAL A 24 -1.10 9.46 16.18
C VAL A 24 -0.65 9.21 17.63
N ILE A 25 -0.29 7.98 17.99
CA ILE A 25 0.26 7.65 19.32
C ILE A 25 1.56 8.43 19.61
N LEU A 26 2.35 8.69 18.57
CA LEU A 26 3.59 9.48 18.66
C LEU A 26 3.35 11.01 18.59
N GLY A 27 2.09 11.46 18.58
CA GLY A 27 1.72 12.88 18.63
C GLY A 27 1.53 13.57 17.28
N LEU A 28 1.55 12.84 16.16
CA LEU A 28 1.17 13.42 14.87
C LEU A 28 -0.33 13.66 14.81
N ASN A 29 -0.75 14.77 14.21
CA ASN A 29 -2.17 14.93 13.87
C ASN A 29 -2.57 13.91 12.79
N HIS A 30 -3.87 13.60 12.69
CA HIS A 30 -4.38 12.57 11.78
C HIS A 30 -3.97 12.78 10.33
N ARG A 31 -3.97 14.04 9.86
CA ARG A 31 -3.61 14.39 8.48
C ARG A 31 -2.13 14.14 8.22
N ALA A 32 -1.24 14.63 9.09
CA ALA A 32 0.19 14.41 8.99
C ALA A 32 0.56 12.93 9.07
N ALA A 33 -0.11 12.17 9.95
CA ALA A 33 0.07 10.72 10.06
C ALA A 33 -0.36 9.99 8.77
N ALA A 34 -1.47 10.41 8.15
CA ALA A 34 -1.94 9.88 6.88
C ALA A 34 -0.99 10.22 5.72
N ASP A 35 -0.61 11.50 5.56
CA ASP A 35 0.31 11.96 4.51
C ASP A 35 1.64 11.20 4.59
N PHE A 36 2.22 11.11 5.79
CA PHE A 36 3.46 10.37 6.02
C PHE A 36 3.32 8.88 5.69
N THR A 37 2.19 8.27 6.04
CA THR A 37 1.88 6.87 5.72
C THR A 37 1.84 6.62 4.21
N PHE A 38 1.20 7.50 3.43
CA PHE A 38 1.13 7.35 1.97
C PHE A 38 2.48 7.58 1.28
N ILE A 39 3.27 8.54 1.77
CA ILE A 39 4.63 8.77 1.25
C ILE A 39 5.51 7.55 1.53
N MET A 40 5.48 7.02 2.75
CA MET A 40 6.26 5.84 3.13
C MET A 40 5.79 4.57 2.40
N ALA A 41 4.49 4.47 2.11
CA ALA A 41 3.90 3.35 1.39
C ALA A 41 4.48 3.15 -0.02
N MET A 42 4.88 4.23 -0.71
CA MET A 42 5.39 4.19 -2.09
C MET A 42 6.63 3.28 -2.25
N PRO A 43 7.78 3.55 -1.60
CA PRO A 43 8.97 2.70 -1.77
C PRO A 43 8.75 1.28 -1.23
N ILE A 44 7.98 1.14 -0.16
CA ILE A 44 7.78 -0.17 0.50
C ILE A 44 6.90 -1.08 -0.36
N MET A 45 5.77 -0.59 -0.88
CA MET A 45 4.91 -1.41 -1.75
C MET A 45 5.55 -1.65 -3.10
N MET A 46 6.26 -0.67 -3.66
CA MET A 46 6.98 -0.87 -4.91
C MET A 46 8.00 -2.00 -4.77
N GLY A 47 8.81 -1.99 -3.70
CA GLY A 47 9.76 -3.07 -3.42
C GLY A 47 9.08 -4.42 -3.15
N ALA A 48 8.03 -4.45 -2.33
CA ALA A 48 7.31 -5.67 -2.00
C ALA A 48 6.61 -6.29 -3.23
N SER A 49 5.92 -5.47 -4.04
CA SER A 49 5.27 -5.90 -5.27
C SER A 49 6.29 -6.37 -6.31
N PHE A 50 7.41 -5.66 -6.47
CA PHE A 50 8.48 -6.07 -7.38
C PHE A 50 9.08 -7.41 -6.98
N LEU A 51 9.42 -7.58 -5.69
CA LEU A 51 9.93 -8.85 -5.18
C LEU A 51 8.92 -9.99 -5.37
N SER A 52 7.63 -9.72 -5.12
CA SER A 52 6.57 -10.69 -5.34
C SER A 52 6.45 -11.10 -6.81
N LEU A 53 6.54 -10.14 -7.72
CA LEU A 53 6.49 -10.36 -9.16
C LEU A 53 7.66 -11.24 -9.64
N VAL A 54 8.88 -10.95 -9.18
CA VAL A 54 10.07 -11.75 -9.51
C VAL A 54 9.93 -13.18 -8.99
N LYS A 55 9.42 -13.36 -7.77
CA LYS A 55 9.23 -14.69 -7.16
C LYS A 55 8.16 -15.54 -7.83
N HIS A 56 7.17 -14.91 -8.46
CA HIS A 56 6.05 -15.57 -9.13
C HIS A 56 6.07 -15.34 -10.63
N TRP A 57 7.24 -15.06 -11.21
CA TRP A 57 7.37 -14.75 -12.63
C TRP A 57 6.84 -15.89 -13.51
N ASP A 58 7.13 -17.13 -13.13
CA ASP A 58 6.67 -18.33 -13.86
C ASP A 58 5.14 -18.52 -13.81
N SER A 59 4.45 -17.82 -12.89
CA SER A 59 2.98 -17.83 -12.80
C SER A 59 2.32 -16.83 -13.76
N LEU A 60 3.09 -15.95 -14.41
CA LEU A 60 2.59 -15.01 -15.41
C LEU A 60 2.45 -15.70 -16.77
N SER A 61 1.31 -16.36 -17.00
CA SER A 61 0.94 -16.81 -18.34
C SER A 61 0.48 -15.63 -19.21
N SER A 62 0.79 -15.69 -20.51
CA SER A 62 0.30 -14.73 -21.51
C SER A 62 -1.22 -14.62 -21.53
N ASP A 63 -1.92 -15.71 -21.23
CA ASP A 63 -3.39 -15.78 -21.27
C ASP A 63 -4.03 -14.94 -20.16
N LEU A 64 -3.30 -14.72 -19.05
CA LEU A 64 -3.77 -13.93 -17.91
C LEU A 64 -3.39 -12.44 -18.03
N MET A 65 -2.58 -12.07 -19.02
CA MET A 65 -2.09 -10.70 -19.19
C MET A 65 -3.22 -9.66 -19.31
N PRO A 66 -4.31 -9.90 -20.08
CA PRO A 66 -5.43 -8.96 -20.13
C PRO A 66 -6.10 -8.75 -18.77
N PHE A 67 -6.20 -9.81 -17.95
CA PHE A 67 -6.78 -9.74 -16.61
C PHE A 67 -5.94 -8.85 -15.68
N PHE A 68 -4.62 -9.03 -15.68
CA PHE A 68 -3.72 -8.20 -14.88
C PHE A 68 -3.75 -6.72 -15.30
N ILE A 69 -3.79 -6.44 -16.61
CA ILE A 69 -3.84 -5.06 -17.12
C ILE A 69 -5.13 -4.36 -16.66
N VAL A 70 -6.28 -5.01 -16.82
CA VAL A 70 -7.57 -4.44 -16.40
C VAL A 70 -7.61 -4.23 -14.88
N GLY A 71 -7.13 -5.22 -14.12
CA GLY A 71 -7.03 -5.12 -12.66
C GLY A 71 -6.13 -3.97 -12.21
N PHE A 72 -4.97 -3.79 -12.85
CA PHE A 72 -4.05 -2.70 -12.58
C PHE A 72 -4.67 -1.32 -12.86
N ILE A 73 -5.30 -1.15 -14.03
CA ILE A 73 -5.96 0.11 -14.40
C ILE A 73 -7.10 0.43 -13.43
N CYS A 74 -7.94 -0.56 -13.12
CA CYS A 74 -9.06 -0.40 -12.18
C CYS A 74 -8.55 0.01 -10.79
N ALA A 75 -7.55 -0.71 -10.25
CA ALA A 75 -6.97 -0.40 -8.95
C ALA A 75 -6.35 1.00 -8.91
N PHE A 76 -5.63 1.40 -9.97
CA PHE A 76 -5.03 2.73 -10.07
C PHE A 76 -6.08 3.84 -10.05
N VAL A 77 -7.11 3.74 -10.89
CA VAL A 77 -8.18 4.75 -10.98
C VAL A 77 -8.93 4.86 -9.66
N VAL A 78 -9.34 3.73 -9.07
CA VAL A 78 -10.06 3.72 -7.78
C VAL A 78 -9.17 4.28 -6.67
N ALA A 79 -7.89 3.90 -6.60
CA ALA A 79 -6.97 4.41 -5.59
C ALA A 79 -6.79 5.93 -5.69
N LEU A 80 -6.69 6.48 -6.90
CA LEU A 80 -6.61 7.94 -7.10
C LEU A 80 -7.83 8.67 -6.52
N PHE A 81 -9.04 8.15 -6.75
CA PHE A 81 -10.25 8.75 -6.19
C PHE A 81 -10.32 8.61 -4.66
N VAL A 82 -10.03 7.41 -4.13
CA VAL A 82 -10.12 7.13 -2.70
C VAL A 82 -9.09 7.94 -1.91
N VAL A 83 -7.84 7.99 -2.35
CA VAL A 83 -6.79 8.76 -1.65
C VAL A 83 -7.12 10.26 -1.64
N ARG A 84 -7.63 10.79 -2.76
CA ARG A 84 -8.06 12.19 -2.83
C ARG A 84 -9.20 12.50 -1.86
N PHE A 85 -10.15 11.59 -1.70
CA PHE A 85 -11.27 11.77 -0.77
C PHE A 85 -10.84 11.57 0.69
N PHE A 86 -9.97 10.59 0.96
CA PHE A 86 -9.49 10.27 2.29
C PHE A 86 -8.63 11.37 2.92
N LEU A 87 -7.85 12.09 2.10
CA LEU A 87 -6.99 13.19 2.55
C LEU A 87 -7.69 14.56 2.58
N ARG A 88 -8.97 14.62 2.20
CA ARG A 88 -9.83 15.79 2.31
C ARG A 88 -10.57 15.77 3.64
#